data_AF-A0A914QAB2-F1
#
_entry.id   AF-A0A914QAB2-F1
#
_cell.length_a   1.000
_cell.length_b   1.000
_cell.length_c   1.000
_cell.angle_alpha   90.00
_cell.angle_beta   90.00
_cell.angle_gamma   90.00
#
_symmetry.space_group_name_H-M   'P 1'
#
loop_
_entity.id
_entity.type
_entity.pdbx_description
1 polymer ?
#
loop_
_entity_poly.entity_id
_entity_poly.type
_entity_poly.pdbx_seq_one_letter_code
_entity_poly.pdbx_strand_id
1 'polypeptide(L)'
;MILAASDGNTAEEIVTVIGKGKLINEVLEYYAINKKLEGGKDVVQLSYANRFFVSHKTSLIPEFSNLMHEKFQSDVEVVKMEDKNIYEV
;
A
#
# COMPACT_ATOMS: atom_id res chain seq x y z
N MET A 1 -2.07 2.70 -0.53
CA MET A 1 -0.87 2.14 0.12
C MET A 1 0.01 3.24 0.70
N ILE A 2 0.71 4.07 -0.09
CA ILE A 2 1.56 5.15 0.45
C ILE A 2 0.77 6.15 1.30
N LEU A 3 -0.45 6.50 0.89
CA LEU A 3 -1.35 7.32 1.70
C LEU A 3 -1.63 6.72 3.09
N ALA A 4 -1.70 5.40 3.22
CA ALA A 4 -1.92 4.74 4.51
C ALA A 4 -0.69 4.79 5.43
N ALA A 5 0.50 5.07 4.87
CA ALA A 5 1.75 5.25 5.59
C ALA A 5 2.09 6.73 5.83
N SER A 6 1.19 7.65 5.44
CA SER A 6 1.40 9.10 5.51
C SER A 6 0.45 9.73 6.50
N ASP A 7 0.87 10.85 7.09
CA ASP A 7 0.05 11.66 8.00
C ASP A 7 0.29 13.15 7.75
N GLY A 8 -0.56 14.01 8.31
CA GLY A 8 -0.49 15.46 8.21
C GLY A 8 -0.42 15.97 6.77
N ASN A 9 0.40 17.00 6.53
CA ASN A 9 0.52 17.66 5.23
C ASN A 9 0.87 16.69 4.09
N THR A 10 1.69 15.67 4.36
CA THR A 10 2.04 14.66 3.34
C THR A 10 0.82 13.88 2.89
N ALA A 11 -0.06 13.48 3.82
CA ALA A 11 -1.30 12.79 3.48
C ALA A 11 -2.25 13.71 2.68
N GLU A 12 -2.34 14.98 3.07
CA GLU A 12 -3.16 15.99 2.38
C GLU A 12 -2.67 16.26 0.95
N GLU A 13 -1.36 16.39 0.74
CA GLU A 13 -0.76 16.58 -0.59
C GLU A 13 -1.05 15.38 -1.49
N ILE A 14 -0.86 14.15 -0.96
CA ILE A 14 -1.17 12.93 -1.70
C ILE A 14 -2.65 12.92 -2.12
N VAL A 15 -3.57 13.18 -1.18
CA VAL A 15 -5.01 13.20 -1.46
C VAL A 15 -5.42 14.30 -2.43
N THR A 16 -4.79 15.46 -2.35
CA THR A 16 -5.05 16.57 -3.29
C THR A 16 -4.77 16.12 -4.73
N VAL A 17 -3.70 15.38 -4.95
CA VAL A 17 -3.32 14.88 -6.28
C VAL A 17 -4.15 13.67 -6.70
N ILE A 18 -4.27 12.64 -5.86
CA ILE A 18 -4.85 11.34 -6.26
C ILE A 18 -6.35 11.23 -5.95
N GLY A 19 -6.84 11.96 -4.96
CA GLY A 19 -8.19 11.86 -4.42
C GLY A 19 -9.23 12.68 -5.15
N LYS A 20 -8.82 13.66 -5.98
CA LYS A 20 -9.73 14.52 -6.77
C LYS A 20 -10.84 15.17 -5.92
N GLY A 21 -10.47 15.68 -4.74
CA GLY A 21 -11.41 16.33 -3.81
C GLY A 21 -12.10 15.40 -2.80
N LYS A 22 -11.71 14.12 -2.75
CA LYS A 22 -12.17 13.15 -1.74
C LYS A 22 -11.41 13.30 -0.42
N LEU A 23 -12.00 12.83 0.67
CA LEU A 23 -11.34 12.70 1.96
C LEU A 23 -10.39 11.50 1.98
N ILE A 24 -9.35 11.54 2.83
CA ILE A 24 -8.34 10.48 2.99
C ILE A 24 -8.99 9.09 3.10
N ASN A 25 -9.98 8.94 3.96
CA ASN A 25 -10.66 7.66 4.19
C ASN A 25 -11.40 7.15 2.95
N GLU A 26 -12.03 8.05 2.18
CA GLU A 26 -12.73 7.68 0.94
C GLU A 26 -11.74 7.20 -0.14
N VAL A 27 -10.56 7.82 -0.21
CA VAL A 27 -9.49 7.41 -1.12
C VAL A 27 -8.98 6.03 -0.73
N LEU A 28 -8.74 5.78 0.57
CA LEU A 28 -8.29 4.47 1.06
C LEU A 28 -9.31 3.36 0.79
N GLU A 29 -10.61 3.64 0.96
CA GLU A 29 -11.67 2.68 0.64
C GLU A 29 -11.78 2.39 -0.86
N TYR A 30 -11.58 3.39 -1.71
CA TYR A 30 -11.61 3.19 -3.16
C TYR A 30 -10.51 2.22 -3.62
N TYR A 31 -9.31 2.32 -3.06
CA TYR A 31 -8.22 1.41 -3.42
C TYR A 31 -8.38 -0.01 -2.82
N ALA A 32 -9.31 -0.21 -1.89
CA ALA A 32 -9.70 -1.55 -1.44
C ALA A 32 -10.50 -2.31 -2.52
N ILE A 33 -10.93 -1.65 -3.61
CA ILE A 33 -11.55 -2.29 -4.78
C ILE A 33 -10.63 -3.33 -5.43
N ASN A 34 -9.31 -3.25 -5.23
CA ASN A 34 -8.36 -4.26 -5.73
C ASN A 34 -8.72 -5.69 -5.27
N LYS A 35 -9.31 -5.85 -4.08
CA LYS A 35 -9.86 -7.13 -3.59
C LYS A 35 -10.93 -7.76 -4.49
N LYS A 36 -11.62 -6.95 -5.30
CA LYS A 36 -12.71 -7.39 -6.19
C LYS A 36 -12.21 -7.73 -7.59
N LEU A 37 -11.00 -7.31 -7.95
CA LEU A 37 -10.42 -7.56 -9.28
C LEU A 37 -9.69 -8.90 -9.36
N GLU A 38 -9.16 -9.38 -8.23
CA GLU A 38 -8.68 -10.76 -8.10
C GLU A 38 -9.88 -11.72 -8.04
N GLY A 39 -10.10 -12.49 -9.11
CA GLY A 39 -11.17 -13.51 -9.18
C GLY A 39 -12.26 -13.29 -10.23
N GLY A 40 -12.01 -12.45 -11.26
CA GLY A 40 -12.93 -12.29 -12.39
C GLY A 40 -13.28 -13.61 -13.09
N LYS A 41 -14.56 -13.81 -13.42
CA LYS A 41 -15.09 -15.00 -14.11
C LYS A 41 -14.39 -15.24 -15.45
N ASP A 42 -13.67 -16.34 -15.55
CA ASP A 42 -13.22 -17.16 -16.70
C ASP A 42 -12.64 -16.53 -17.98
N VAL A 43 -12.66 -15.20 -18.17
CA VAL A 43 -12.19 -14.58 -19.44
C VAL A 43 -11.05 -13.57 -19.22
N VAL A 44 -10.93 -13.00 -18.02
CA VAL A 44 -9.82 -12.09 -17.66
C VAL A 44 -9.35 -12.40 -16.25
N GLN A 45 -8.18 -13.02 -16.13
CA GLN A 45 -7.46 -13.16 -14.87
C GLN A 45 -6.52 -11.96 -14.71
N LEU A 46 -6.77 -11.14 -13.70
CA LEU A 46 -5.85 -10.09 -13.27
C LEU A 46 -5.21 -10.53 -11.95
N SER A 47 -3.89 -10.67 -11.96
CA SER A 47 -3.09 -10.91 -10.76
C SER A 47 -2.26 -9.65 -10.50
N TYR A 48 -2.39 -9.11 -9.29
CA TYR A 48 -1.62 -7.94 -8.88
C TYR A 48 -1.37 -8.02 -7.39
N ALA A 49 -0.09 -8.11 -7.03
CA ALA A 49 0.36 -8.16 -5.65
C ALA A 49 1.12 -6.88 -5.33
N ASN A 50 0.87 -6.34 -4.13
CA ASN A 50 1.73 -5.33 -3.56
C ASN A 50 2.45 -5.87 -2.33
N ARG A 51 3.63 -5.32 -2.08
CA ARG A 51 4.40 -5.58 -0.87
C ARG A 51 5.07 -4.31 -0.40
N PHE A 52 5.10 -4.08 0.91
CA PHE A 52 5.92 -3.05 1.52
C PHE A 52 7.19 -3.67 2.10
N PHE A 53 8.34 -3.13 1.72
CA PHE A 53 9.61 -3.47 2.36
C PHE A 53 10.06 -2.32 3.24
N VAL A 54 10.31 -2.58 4.51
CA VAL A 54 10.69 -1.56 5.49
C VAL A 54 12.00 -1.95 6.14
N SER A 55 12.87 -0.97 6.37
CA SER A 55 14.15 -1.23 7.05
C SER A 55 13.92 -1.76 8.45
N HIS A 56 14.69 -2.79 8.85
CA HIS A 56 14.75 -3.29 10.22
C HIS A 56 15.13 -2.25 11.29
N LYS A 57 15.67 -1.10 10.87
CA LYS A 57 15.98 0.03 11.76
C LYS A 57 14.74 0.86 12.13
N THR A 58 13.62 0.66 11.45
CA THR A 58 12.38 1.39 11.66
C THR A 58 11.41 0.54 12.47
N SER A 59 10.85 1.13 13.53
CA SER A 59 9.77 0.50 14.29
C SER A 59 8.45 0.64 13.53
N LEU A 60 7.81 -0.48 13.25
CA LEU A 60 6.46 -0.52 12.70
C LEU A 60 5.43 -0.58 13.83
N ILE A 61 4.40 0.25 13.75
CA ILE A 61 3.22 0.11 14.60
C ILE A 61 2.43 -1.13 14.13
N PRO A 62 2.03 -2.05 15.02
CA PRO A 62 1.32 -3.28 14.64
C PRO A 62 0.04 -3.01 13.81
N GLU A 63 -0.65 -1.91 14.11
CA GLU A 63 -1.87 -1.48 13.44
C GLU A 63 -1.66 -1.22 11.95
N PHE A 64 -0.45 -0.76 11.56
CA PHE A 64 -0.12 -0.51 10.16
C PHE A 64 -0.10 -1.81 9.35
N SER A 65 0.57 -2.86 9.85
CA SER A 65 0.63 -4.15 9.15
C SER A 65 -0.77 -4.76 8.97
N ASN A 66 -1.61 -4.65 9.99
CA ASN A 66 -3.00 -5.12 9.92
C ASN A 66 -3.79 -4.33 8.87
N LEU A 67 -3.70 -3.00 8.88
CA LEU A 67 -4.34 -2.15 7.88
C LEU A 67 -3.91 -2.51 6.45
N MET A 68 -2.61 -2.75 6.26
CA MET A 68 -2.05 -3.09 4.96
C MET A 68 -2.58 -4.43 4.42
N HIS A 69 -2.65 -5.44 5.28
CA HIS A 69 -3.20 -6.74 4.92
C HIS A 69 -4.71 -6.65 4.64
N GLU A 70 -5.46 -6.01 5.54
CA GLU A 70 -6.93 -5.94 5.47
C GLU A 70 -7.45 -5.07 4.33
N LYS A 71 -6.82 -3.95 4.02
CA LYS A 71 -7.32 -3.03 2.98
C LYS A 71 -6.69 -3.28 1.61
N PHE A 72 -5.46 -3.77 1.57
CA PHE A 72 -4.68 -3.84 0.32
C PHE A 72 -4.22 -5.24 -0.06
N GLN A 73 -4.51 -6.28 0.73
CA GLN A 73 -3.95 -7.64 0.54
C GLN A 73 -2.43 -7.62 0.37
N SER A 74 -1.78 -6.69 1.06
CA SER A 74 -0.34 -6.47 0.97
C SER A 74 0.29 -6.88 2.28
N ASP A 75 1.40 -7.60 2.17
CA ASP A 75 2.25 -7.88 3.33
C ASP A 75 3.26 -6.76 3.53
N VAL A 76 3.68 -6.57 4.78
CA VAL A 76 4.77 -5.67 5.18
C VAL A 76 5.92 -6.54 5.66
N GLU A 77 7.03 -6.48 4.94
CA GLU A 77 8.23 -7.27 5.20
C GLU A 77 9.33 -6.37 5.75
N VAL A 78 9.82 -6.70 6.94
CA VAL A 78 10.95 -5.99 7.56
C VAL A 78 12.24 -6.62 7.05
N VAL A 79 13.06 -5.83 6.36
CA VAL A 79 14.28 -6.31 5.71
C VAL A 79 15.53 -5.59 6.23
N LYS A 80 16.64 -6.31 6.24
CA LYS A 80 17.96 -5.69 6.39
C LYS A 80 18.35 -5.04 5.07
N MET A 81 18.12 -3.74 5.00
CA MET A 81 18.66 -2.89 3.92
C MET A 81 20.14 -2.69 4.21
N GLU A 82 20.96 -3.65 3.80
CA GLU A 82 22.40 -3.45 3.60
C GLU A 82 22.59 -2.81 2.22
N ASP A 83 23.61 -1.95 2.06
CA ASP A 83 23.96 -1.32 0.78
C ASP A 83 24.34 -2.41 -0.24
N LYS A 84 23.34 -3.02 -0.86
CA LYS A 84 23.48 -3.78 -2.10
C LYS A 84 22.82 -2.95 -3.17
N ASN A 85 23.55 -2.69 -4.25
CA ASN A 85 23.01 -2.13 -5.48
C ASN A 85 21.77 -2.93 -5.91
N ILE A 86 20.58 -2.47 -5.53
CA ILE A 86 19.30 -3.07 -5.94
C ILE A 86 18.92 -2.47 -7.30
N TYR A 87 19.79 -2.67 -8.30
CA TYR A 87 19.49 -2.43 -9.70
C TYR A 87 20.30 -3.43 -10.54
N GLU A 88 19.95 -4.71 -10.47
CA GLU A 88 20.16 -5.59 -11.62
C GLU A 88 18.81 -6.24 -11.92
N VAL A 89 18.30 -5.85 -13.09
CA VAL A 89 17.02 -6.21 -13.70
C VAL A 89 17.18 -7.55 -14.42
#